data_AF-D6A6U8-F1
#
_entry.id   AF-D6A6U8-F1
#
_cell.length_a   1.000
_cell.length_b   1.000
_cell.length_c   1.000
_cell.angle_alpha   90.00
_cell.angle_beta   90.00
_cell.angle_gamma   90.00
#
_symmetry.space_group_name_H-M   'P 1'
#
loop_
_entity.id
_entity.type
_entity.pdbx_description
1 polymer ?
#
loop_
_entity_poly.entity_id
_entity_poly.type
_entity_poly.pdbx_seq_one_letter_code
_entity_poly.pdbx_strand_id
1 'polypeptide(L)'
;MATFRDFYFKLVVVEKLMYRDKTLTPAFSLEQHMRERGVEDLDDYVEENELEFTILDEARAYFEALEIPEELLATVEELTFDGGLRVYIECAPVWDGEDDLFDVRSLDDLDLLPNLKLVTGARGLEHMCPGATDILAARGVTGRY
;
A
#
# COMPACT_ATOMS: atom_id res chain seq x y z
N MET A 1 7.30 16.52 -7.78
CA MET A 1 7.27 15.44 -6.77
C MET A 1 5.82 15.16 -6.50
N ALA A 2 5.39 13.94 -6.81
CA ALA A 2 4.02 13.54 -6.67
C ALA A 2 3.58 13.58 -5.20
N THR A 3 2.37 14.07 -4.95
CA THR A 3 1.77 14.10 -3.62
C THR A 3 0.54 13.20 -3.65
N PHE A 4 0.59 12.12 -2.88
CA PHE A 4 -0.55 11.24 -2.68
C PHE A 4 -1.54 11.88 -1.72
N ARG A 5 -2.84 11.81 -2.07
CA ARG A 5 -3.94 12.26 -1.21
C ARG A 5 -4.40 11.17 -0.26
N ASP A 6 -4.31 9.92 -0.70
CA ASP A 6 -4.69 8.74 0.08
C ASP A 6 -3.43 7.92 0.42
N PHE A 7 -3.17 7.82 1.73
CA PHE A 7 -2.02 7.07 2.23
C PHE A 7 -2.09 5.59 1.87
N TYR A 8 -3.29 4.98 1.91
CA TYR A 8 -3.47 3.56 1.63
C TYR A 8 -3.30 3.27 0.13
N PHE A 9 -3.76 4.18 -0.74
CA PHE A 9 -3.44 4.10 -2.16
C PHE A 9 -1.93 4.17 -2.41
N LYS A 10 -1.22 5.08 -1.71
CA LYS A 10 0.24 5.16 -1.77
C LYS A 10 0.89 3.83 -1.42
N LEU A 11 0.44 3.14 -0.37
CA LEU A 11 0.98 1.83 0.01
C LEU A 11 0.83 0.80 -1.12
N VAL A 12 -0.31 0.75 -1.81
CA VAL A 12 -0.50 -0.16 -2.96
C VAL A 12 0.48 0.12 -4.10
N VAL A 13 0.81 1.40 -4.34
CA VAL A 13 1.84 1.78 -5.31
C VAL A 13 3.24 1.38 -4.83
N VAL A 14 3.53 1.56 -3.53
CA VAL A 14 4.79 1.11 -2.92
C VAL A 14 4.93 -0.41 -3.04
N GLU A 15 3.88 -1.19 -2.77
CA GLU A 15 3.86 -2.64 -2.98
C GLU A 15 4.35 -3.01 -4.39
N LYS A 16 3.75 -2.37 -5.40
CA LYS A 16 4.09 -2.62 -6.79
C LYS A 16 5.56 -2.28 -7.08
N LEU A 17 6.00 -1.07 -6.74
CA LEU A 17 7.33 -0.59 -7.12
C LEU A 17 8.47 -1.16 -6.27
N MET A 18 8.27 -1.28 -4.95
CA MET A 18 9.31 -1.65 -3.99
C MET A 18 9.44 -3.16 -3.84
N TYR A 19 8.33 -3.87 -3.65
CA TYR A 19 8.36 -5.29 -3.29
C TYR A 19 8.20 -6.22 -4.49
N ARG A 20 7.32 -5.87 -5.44
CA ARG A 20 7.09 -6.69 -6.64
C ARG A 20 8.11 -6.41 -7.74
N ASP A 21 8.15 -5.17 -8.23
CA ASP A 21 8.99 -4.78 -9.36
C ASP A 21 10.43 -4.46 -8.95
N LYS A 22 10.65 -4.16 -7.66
CA LYS A 22 11.96 -3.86 -7.05
C LYS A 22 12.72 -2.72 -7.74
N THR A 23 11.98 -1.73 -8.25
CA THR A 23 12.52 -0.52 -8.88
C THR A 23 12.66 0.63 -7.88
N LEU A 24 11.79 0.67 -6.86
CA LEU A 24 11.92 1.59 -5.73
C LEU A 24 12.78 0.93 -4.64
N THR A 25 14.03 1.39 -4.50
CA THR A 25 15.03 0.75 -3.62
C THR A 25 15.76 1.79 -2.76
N PRO A 26 16.31 1.40 -1.58
CA PRO A 26 16.22 0.06 -0.96
C PRO A 26 14.80 -0.28 -0.48
N ALA A 27 14.50 -1.56 -0.35
CA ALA A 27 13.22 -2.01 0.21
C ALA A 27 13.20 -1.77 1.73
N PHE A 28 12.11 -1.18 2.22
CA PHE A 28 11.88 -1.05 3.66
C PHE A 28 11.62 -2.41 4.29
N SER A 29 12.15 -2.60 5.50
CA SER A 29 11.89 -3.78 6.33
C SER A 29 11.64 -3.30 7.75
N LEU A 30 10.40 -3.44 8.22
CA LEU A 30 10.05 -3.10 9.58
C LEU A 30 10.81 -3.96 10.59
N GLU A 31 10.96 -5.25 10.28
CA GLU A 31 11.74 -6.19 11.07
C GLU A 31 13.19 -5.70 11.26
N GLN A 32 13.89 -5.31 10.20
CA GLN A 32 15.26 -4.79 10.34
C GLN A 32 15.30 -3.50 11.14
N HIS A 33 14.35 -2.59 10.89
CA HIS A 33 14.28 -1.31 11.59
C HIS A 33 14.04 -1.48 13.10
N MET A 34 13.20 -2.45 13.48
CA MET A 34 12.88 -2.75 14.87
C MET A 34 13.99 -3.54 15.56
N ARG A 35 14.66 -4.45 14.86
CA ARG A 35 15.86 -5.15 15.38
C ARG A 35 16.99 -4.19 15.74
N GLU A 36 17.20 -3.14 14.95
CA GLU A 36 18.18 -2.09 15.25
C GLU A 36 17.86 -1.33 16.56
N ARG A 37 16.62 -1.40 17.02
CA ARG A 37 16.12 -0.80 18.27
C ARG A 37 16.00 -1.80 19.43
N GLY A 38 16.43 -3.04 19.21
CA GLY A 38 16.44 -4.10 20.22
C GLY A 38 15.13 -4.90 20.32
N VAL A 39 14.22 -4.77 19.35
CA VAL A 39 13.03 -5.62 19.26
C VAL A 39 13.37 -6.82 18.36
N GLU A 40 13.44 -8.01 18.95
CA GLU A 40 13.82 -9.24 18.23
C GLU A 40 12.62 -9.98 17.63
N ASP A 41 11.46 -9.88 18.27
CA ASP A 41 10.20 -10.52 17.85
C ASP A 41 9.12 -9.43 17.70
N LEU A 42 8.54 -9.33 16.49
CA LEU A 42 7.51 -8.35 16.19
C LEU A 42 6.13 -8.76 16.70
N ASP A 43 5.84 -10.05 16.76
CA ASP A 43 4.54 -10.56 17.20
C ASP A 43 4.41 -10.32 18.71
N ASP A 44 5.43 -10.68 19.49
CA ASP A 44 5.51 -10.39 20.93
C ASP A 44 5.43 -8.87 21.18
N TYR A 45 6.15 -8.06 20.38
CA TYR A 45 6.10 -6.60 20.51
C TYR A 45 4.70 -6.06 20.26
N VAL A 46 3.99 -6.56 19.25
CA VAL A 46 2.64 -6.12 18.95
C VAL A 46 1.67 -6.52 20.06
N GLU A 47 1.73 -7.77 20.53
CA GLU A 47 0.87 -8.26 21.63
C GLU A 47 1.12 -7.48 22.93
N GLU A 48 2.38 -7.28 23.33
CA GLU A 48 2.73 -6.57 24.57
C GLU A 48 2.29 -5.10 24.56
N ASN A 49 2.09 -4.50 23.39
CA ASN A 49 1.72 -3.10 23.21
C ASN A 49 0.28 -2.91 22.68
N GLU A 50 -0.50 -3.98 22.53
CA GLU A 50 -1.89 -3.96 22.04
C GLU A 50 -2.02 -3.27 20.66
N LEU A 51 -1.13 -3.62 19.71
CA LEU A 51 -1.00 -2.97 18.40
C LEU A 51 -1.59 -3.78 17.23
N GLU A 52 -2.39 -4.80 17.48
CA GLU A 52 -2.85 -5.79 16.49
C GLU A 52 -3.62 -5.17 15.32
N PHE A 53 -4.34 -4.08 15.58
CA PHE A 53 -5.16 -3.35 14.62
C PHE A 53 -4.56 -1.97 14.27
N THR A 54 -3.25 -1.82 14.44
CA THR A 54 -2.57 -0.53 14.30
C THR A 54 -1.41 -0.61 13.31
N ILE A 55 -1.29 0.41 12.47
CA ILE A 55 -0.08 0.60 11.66
C ILE A 55 0.99 1.20 12.57
N LEU A 56 2.13 0.50 12.68
CA LEU A 56 3.25 0.92 13.52
C LEU A 56 3.81 2.27 13.04
N ASP A 57 4.11 3.15 14.00
CA ASP A 57 4.54 4.53 13.74
C ASP A 57 5.81 4.58 12.88
N GLU A 58 6.70 3.60 13.02
CA GLU A 58 7.93 3.47 12.25
C GLU A 58 7.65 3.31 10.76
N ALA A 59 6.72 2.41 10.41
CA ALA A 59 6.32 2.17 9.03
C ALA A 59 5.53 3.35 8.49
N ARG A 60 4.60 3.90 9.29
CA ARG A 60 3.82 5.09 8.94
C ARG A 60 4.74 6.25 8.59
N ALA A 61 5.65 6.61 9.48
CA ALA A 61 6.56 7.74 9.28
C ALA A 61 7.44 7.54 8.05
N TYR A 62 7.96 6.32 7.85
CA TYR A 62 8.75 5.99 6.66
C TYR A 62 7.94 6.18 5.38
N PHE A 63 6.77 5.55 5.26
CA PHE A 63 5.97 5.59 4.04
C PHE A 63 5.31 6.93 3.79
N GLU A 64 5.00 7.72 4.82
CA GLU A 64 4.54 9.11 4.67
C GLU A 64 5.65 9.97 4.07
N ALA A 65 6.88 9.86 4.59
CA ALA A 65 8.05 10.61 4.10
C ALA A 65 8.63 10.11 2.77
N LEU A 66 8.33 8.87 2.37
CA LEU A 66 8.85 8.26 1.15
C LEU A 66 8.38 9.02 -0.09
N GLU A 67 9.30 9.66 -0.79
CA GLU A 67 9.02 10.32 -2.06
C GLU A 67 9.20 9.33 -3.23
N ILE A 68 8.21 9.28 -4.12
CA ILE A 68 8.25 8.41 -5.30
C ILE A 68 8.43 9.30 -6.55
N PRO A 69 9.54 9.11 -7.32
CA PRO A 69 9.75 9.82 -8.57
C PRO A 69 8.63 9.58 -9.58
N GLU A 70 8.23 10.62 -10.31
CA GLU A 70 7.17 10.57 -11.32
C GLU A 70 7.52 9.59 -12.45
N GLU A 71 8.81 9.42 -12.73
CA GLU A 71 9.32 8.44 -13.70
C GLU A 71 9.01 7.01 -13.29
N LEU A 72 9.07 6.69 -11.98
CA LEU A 72 8.69 5.37 -11.49
C LEU A 72 7.17 5.19 -11.50
N LEU A 73 6.42 6.22 -11.13
CA LEU A 73 4.95 6.19 -11.18
C LEU A 73 4.44 5.93 -12.61
N ALA A 74 5.10 6.51 -13.61
CA ALA A 74 4.80 6.27 -15.01
C ALA A 74 5.09 4.83 -15.47
N THR A 75 5.88 4.03 -14.72
CA THR A 75 6.09 2.60 -15.05
C THR A 75 4.98 1.68 -14.55
N VAL A 76 4.08 2.17 -13.69
CA VAL A 76 3.00 1.38 -13.12
C VAL A 76 1.91 1.16 -14.17
N GLU A 77 1.86 -0.05 -14.72
CA GLU A 77 0.82 -0.46 -15.67
C GLU A 77 -0.32 -1.27 -15.02
N GLU A 78 -0.06 -1.84 -13.84
CA GLU A 78 -1.03 -2.65 -13.10
C GLU A 78 -0.90 -2.43 -11.59
N LEU A 79 -2.05 -2.48 -10.91
CA LEU A 79 -2.14 -2.53 -9.44
C LEU A 79 -2.95 -3.73 -8.98
N THR A 80 -2.68 -4.18 -7.76
CA THR A 80 -3.43 -5.25 -7.09
C THR A 80 -3.89 -4.75 -5.74
N PHE A 81 -5.20 -4.77 -5.50
CA PHE A 81 -5.79 -4.52 -4.19
C PHE A 81 -6.12 -5.87 -3.57
N ASP A 82 -5.40 -6.23 -2.52
CA ASP A 82 -5.48 -7.51 -1.84
C ASP A 82 -5.11 -7.33 -0.36
N GLY A 83 -5.63 -8.15 0.55
CA GLY A 83 -5.26 -8.06 1.97
C GLY A 83 -3.84 -8.57 2.26
N GLY A 84 -3.30 -9.43 1.40
CA GLY A 84 -1.99 -10.06 1.61
C GLY A 84 -0.81 -9.30 0.99
N LEU A 85 -0.91 -7.99 0.75
CA LEU A 85 0.22 -7.22 0.21
C LEU A 85 1.35 -7.17 1.23
N ARG A 86 2.59 -7.30 0.75
CA ARG A 86 3.76 -7.27 1.63
C ARG A 86 3.89 -5.94 2.36
N VAL A 87 3.61 -4.83 1.67
CA VAL A 87 3.64 -3.50 2.30
C VAL A 87 2.76 -3.40 3.56
N TYR A 88 1.65 -4.14 3.62
CA TYR A 88 0.75 -4.14 4.78
C TYR A 88 1.36 -4.90 5.96
N ILE A 89 2.03 -6.03 5.72
CA ILE A 89 2.79 -6.74 6.76
C ILE A 89 3.95 -5.89 7.28
N GLU A 90 4.59 -5.12 6.41
CA GLU A 90 5.65 -4.18 6.82
C GLU A 90 5.07 -2.96 7.58
N CYS A 91 3.74 -2.77 7.61
CA CYS A 91 3.05 -1.73 8.38
C CYS A 91 2.43 -2.26 9.68
N ALA A 92 1.80 -3.43 9.62
CA ALA A 92 1.08 -4.10 10.68
C ALA A 92 1.40 -5.62 10.62
N PRO A 93 2.45 -6.08 11.32
CA PRO A 93 3.02 -7.43 11.15
C PRO A 93 2.05 -8.59 11.37
N VAL A 94 1.12 -8.44 12.30
CA VAL A 94 0.16 -9.47 12.70
C VAL A 94 -1.22 -9.30 12.04
N TRP A 95 -1.38 -8.33 11.13
CA TRP A 95 -2.66 -8.07 10.49
C TRP A 95 -3.07 -9.24 9.59
N ASP A 96 -4.30 -9.70 9.75
CA ASP A 96 -4.83 -10.89 9.08
C ASP A 96 -5.52 -10.59 7.73
N GLY A 97 -5.73 -9.31 7.42
CA GLY A 97 -6.37 -8.87 6.18
C GLY A 97 -7.88 -8.77 6.24
N GLU A 98 -8.51 -8.91 7.40
CA GLU A 98 -9.98 -9.05 7.51
C GLU A 98 -10.74 -7.76 7.87
N ASP A 99 -10.06 -6.69 8.29
CA ASP A 99 -10.68 -5.41 8.67
C ASP A 99 -10.44 -4.27 7.66
N ASP A 100 -10.85 -3.04 8.02
CA ASP A 100 -10.78 -1.84 7.18
C ASP A 100 -9.51 -0.98 7.42
N LEU A 101 -8.49 -1.52 8.09
CA LEU A 101 -7.27 -0.78 8.47
C LEU A 101 -6.55 -0.16 7.27
N PHE A 102 -6.58 -0.84 6.13
CA PHE A 102 -5.94 -0.43 4.88
C PHE A 102 -6.93 -0.06 3.76
N ASP A 103 -8.17 0.25 4.11
CA ASP A 103 -9.18 0.66 3.13
C ASP A 103 -8.77 1.95 2.40
N VAL A 104 -8.67 1.86 1.07
CA VAL A 104 -8.52 3.04 0.22
C VAL A 104 -9.81 3.85 0.22
N ARG A 105 -9.69 5.14 0.57
CA ARG A 105 -10.83 6.05 0.71
C ARG A 105 -11.00 6.99 -0.50
N SER A 106 -9.94 7.19 -1.29
CA SER A 106 -9.98 8.00 -2.51
C SER A 106 -9.19 7.39 -3.67
N LEU A 107 -9.68 7.63 -4.89
CA LEU A 107 -9.03 7.25 -6.16
C LEU A 107 -8.49 8.47 -6.94
N ASP A 108 -8.37 9.62 -6.29
CA ASP A 108 -7.78 10.82 -6.90
C ASP A 108 -6.33 10.58 -7.35
N ASP A 109 -5.60 9.71 -6.64
CA ASP A 109 -4.21 9.39 -6.93
C ASP A 109 -4.02 8.54 -8.20
N LEU A 110 -5.11 8.10 -8.85
CA LEU A 110 -5.04 7.53 -10.21
C LEU A 110 -4.43 8.52 -11.21
N ASP A 111 -4.57 9.83 -10.98
CA ASP A 111 -3.98 10.87 -11.84
C ASP A 111 -2.44 10.86 -11.80
N LEU A 112 -1.84 10.21 -10.80
CA LEU A 112 -0.39 10.03 -10.68
C LEU A 112 0.13 8.87 -11.53
N LEU A 113 -0.74 8.01 -12.05
CA LEU A 113 -0.39 6.75 -12.72
C LEU A 113 -0.85 6.78 -14.19
N PRO A 114 -0.19 7.57 -15.07
CA PRO A 114 -0.68 7.85 -16.42
C PRO A 114 -0.74 6.62 -17.33
N ASN A 115 -0.02 5.55 -17.00
CA ASN A 115 0.06 4.33 -17.81
C ASN A 115 -0.67 3.13 -17.18
N LEU A 116 -1.45 3.34 -16.11
CA LEU A 116 -2.24 2.29 -15.48
C LEU A 116 -3.28 1.75 -16.45
N LYS A 117 -3.31 0.43 -16.64
CA LYS A 117 -4.22 -0.26 -17.56
C LYS A 117 -5.04 -1.35 -16.88
N LEU A 118 -4.55 -1.89 -15.77
CA LEU A 118 -5.16 -3.03 -15.09
C LEU A 118 -5.21 -2.82 -13.57
N VAL A 119 -6.36 -3.10 -12.98
CA VAL A 119 -6.52 -3.21 -11.53
C VAL A 119 -7.09 -4.58 -11.22
N THR A 120 -6.34 -5.38 -10.46
CA THR A 120 -6.82 -6.66 -9.91
C THR A 120 -7.35 -6.45 -8.49
N GLY A 121 -8.43 -7.14 -8.12
CA GLY A 121 -9.14 -6.91 -6.86
C GLY A 121 -10.18 -5.80 -6.94
N ALA A 122 -10.68 -5.48 -8.14
CA ALA A 122 -11.58 -4.35 -8.38
C ALA A 122 -12.90 -4.46 -7.59
N ARG A 123 -13.37 -5.67 -7.27
CA ARG A 123 -14.54 -5.86 -6.40
C ARG A 123 -14.26 -5.49 -4.95
N GLY A 124 -13.08 -5.82 -4.42
CA GLY A 124 -12.66 -5.36 -3.10
C GLY A 124 -12.56 -3.84 -3.08
N LEU A 125 -11.95 -3.26 -4.11
CA LEU A 125 -11.86 -1.81 -4.27
C LEU A 125 -13.23 -1.12 -4.32
N GLU A 126 -14.21 -1.70 -5.01
CA GLU A 126 -15.59 -1.18 -5.04
C GLU A 126 -16.24 -1.17 -3.64
N HIS A 127 -15.92 -2.15 -2.79
CA HIS A 127 -16.40 -2.15 -1.41
C HIS A 127 -15.73 -1.07 -0.56
N MET A 128 -14.41 -0.87 -0.69
CA MET A 128 -13.65 0.14 0.06
C MET A 128 -14.01 1.57 -0.38
N CYS A 129 -14.16 1.77 -1.71
CA CYS A 129 -14.44 3.05 -2.35
C CYS A 129 -15.59 2.89 -3.37
N PRO A 130 -16.84 3.11 -2.95
CA PRO A 130 -18.00 2.97 -3.83
C PRO A 130 -17.90 3.86 -5.08
N GLY A 131 -18.16 3.29 -6.26
CA GLY A 131 -17.97 3.93 -7.56
C GLY A 131 -16.59 3.72 -8.17
N ALA A 132 -15.70 2.98 -7.51
CA ALA A 132 -14.35 2.71 -8.00
C ALA A 132 -14.33 2.10 -9.41
N THR A 133 -15.20 1.12 -9.67
CA THR A 133 -15.26 0.43 -10.95
C THR A 133 -15.68 1.36 -12.10
N ASP A 134 -16.64 2.25 -11.85
CA ASP A 134 -17.04 3.29 -12.81
C ASP A 134 -15.90 4.29 -13.07
N ILE A 135 -15.19 4.68 -12.01
CA ILE A 135 -14.03 5.58 -12.10
C ILE A 135 -12.89 4.96 -12.92
N LEU A 136 -12.59 3.68 -12.71
CA LEU A 136 -11.60 2.93 -13.48
C LEU A 136 -12.01 2.83 -14.95
N ALA A 137 -13.27 2.47 -15.21
CA ALA A 137 -13.81 2.35 -16.55
C ALA A 137 -13.78 3.69 -17.32
N ALA A 138 -14.12 4.80 -16.66
CA ALA A 138 -14.06 6.14 -17.25
C ALA A 138 -12.64 6.55 -17.66
N ARG A 139 -11.62 6.00 -17.02
CA ARG A 139 -10.19 6.19 -17.36
C ARG A 139 -9.65 5.14 -18.34
N GLY A 140 -10.46 4.20 -18.80
CA GLY A 140 -10.03 3.11 -19.67
C GLY A 140 -9.19 2.04 -18.96
N VAL A 141 -9.23 2.01 -17.62
CA VAL A 141 -8.52 1.01 -16.80
C VAL A 141 -9.42 -0.21 -16.64
N THR A 142 -8.88 -1.39 -16.93
CA THR A 142 -9.61 -2.66 -16.79
C THR A 142 -9.64 -3.08 -15.33
N GLY A 143 -10.83 -3.24 -14.76
CA GLY A 143 -11.01 -3.89 -13.46
C GLY A 143 -11.15 -5.41 -13.60
N ARG A 144 -10.27 -6.17 -12.95
CA ARG A 144 -10.36 -7.63 -12.80
C ARG A 144 -10.81 -7.98 -11.38
N TYR A 145 -11.72 -8.94 -11.30
CA TYR A 145 -12.24 -9.50 -10.06
C TYR A 145 -11.33 -10.58 -9.49
#